data_AF-A0A7T5VC58-F1
#
_entry.id   AF-A0A7T5VC58-F1
#
_cell.length_a   1.000
_cell.length_b   1.000
_cell.length_c   1.000
_cell.angle_alpha   90.00
_cell.angle_beta   90.00
_cell.angle_gamma   90.00
#
_symmetry.space_group_name_H-M   'P 1'
#
loop_
_entity.id
_entity.type
_entity.pdbx_description
1 polymer ?
#
loop_
_entity_poly.entity_id
_entity_poly.type
_entity_poly.pdbx_seq_one_letter_code
_entity_poly.pdbx_strand_id
1 'polypeptide(L)'
;MSLSPSSAPINLPGPGNEALLERVLPFATIRSFQTDESVLTPESTAESFYYLINGAVEVSYNDRSDTKITVALIGAGDFFGEIGFFDGESRVRNIQAAGDTHIAIFNTEVMTTLRADQPELYIDFLLYLTQNICGKFRRIAGEREPITGYAQSLSTRHASRYTEAKPLPAPLLRSSQWHSIGSRMEAFKSELFNLSHKLQKAEAEGKKDDASENRCHDVLAELNSSLPLFQQTMAGSGYEEVMWGYVFKEIFPYFMRSNFAERAYFKPKGYAGDFLMMEHIYADTPKGEGKLGEIVDAFCLQRPGSLAIRGRRVLLRDQLLQLSSTRGYGTTTRIMNLACGPNRELFDFLTVCDHSEDIEALCVDIDPEALQYTNQYVNIFPHRASIKLMSENVIKWALGRATHHIQPLDIIYSAGLCDYLDTRLFRALITQCHHHLKPGGTLLLGNFTHYPDSLFLDKLLKWELIYRTETDLLELFAPTPFGDKVTIITEPAQVNLFAVATKE
;
A
#
# COMPACT_ATOMS: atom_id res chain seq x y z
N MET A 1 -22.43 28.19 -16.83
CA MET A 1 -23.21 27.85 -15.63
C MET A 1 -22.37 26.92 -14.78
N SER A 2 -21.86 27.44 -13.66
CA SER A 2 -21.04 26.72 -12.69
C SER A 2 -21.94 25.77 -11.89
N LEU A 3 -21.64 24.47 -11.93
CA LEU A 3 -22.25 23.50 -11.02
C LEU A 3 -21.28 23.26 -9.86
N SER A 4 -21.63 23.81 -8.70
CA SER A 4 -21.01 23.56 -7.40
C SER A 4 -21.29 22.11 -6.98
N PRO A 5 -20.33 21.39 -6.37
CA PRO A 5 -20.61 20.09 -5.78
C PRO A 5 -21.31 20.31 -4.42
N SER A 6 -22.63 20.37 -4.43
CA SER A 6 -23.45 20.21 -3.23
C SER A 6 -23.75 18.72 -3.05
N SER A 7 -22.82 17.96 -2.48
CA SER A 7 -23.13 16.64 -1.94
C SER A 7 -23.57 16.80 -0.50
N ALA A 8 -24.83 17.21 -0.31
CA ALA A 8 -25.48 17.01 0.99
C ALA A 8 -25.61 15.48 1.21
N PRO A 9 -25.29 14.97 2.40
CA PRO A 9 -25.51 13.55 2.70
C PRO A 9 -26.99 13.22 2.55
N ILE A 10 -27.28 12.08 1.92
CA ILE A 10 -28.63 11.53 1.85
C ILE A 10 -29.03 11.21 3.29
N ASN A 11 -29.87 12.06 3.87
CA ASN A 11 -30.41 11.87 5.21
C ASN A 11 -31.61 10.91 5.07
N LEU A 12 -31.39 9.61 5.33
CA LEU A 12 -32.49 8.66 5.45
C LEU A 12 -33.34 9.07 6.67
N PRO A 13 -34.68 9.11 6.56
CA PRO A 13 -35.54 9.53 7.66
C PRO A 13 -35.59 8.42 8.72
N GLY A 14 -34.72 8.52 9.72
CA GLY A 14 -34.78 7.78 10.98
C GLY A 14 -34.82 8.76 12.16
N PRO A 15 -35.28 8.33 13.34
CA PRO A 15 -35.15 9.14 14.55
C PRO A 15 -33.68 9.54 14.75
N GLY A 16 -33.42 10.74 15.28
CA GLY A 16 -32.05 11.18 15.57
C GLY A 16 -31.30 10.14 16.43
N ASN A 17 -29.99 10.00 16.22
CA ASN A 17 -29.17 8.94 16.82
C ASN A 17 -29.37 8.76 18.34
N GLU A 18 -29.62 9.84 19.08
CA GLU A 18 -29.92 9.81 20.53
C GLU A 18 -31.30 9.18 20.82
N ALA A 19 -32.33 9.53 20.05
CA ALA A 19 -33.68 8.97 20.19
C ALA A 19 -33.75 7.48 19.80
N LEU A 20 -32.85 7.02 18.92
CA LEU A 20 -32.69 5.59 18.64
C LEU A 20 -32.08 4.84 19.84
N LEU A 21 -31.01 5.39 20.42
CA LEU A 21 -30.33 4.78 21.56
C LEU A 21 -31.24 4.69 22.80
N GLU A 22 -32.03 5.74 23.10
CA GLU A 22 -33.01 5.72 24.20
C GLU A 22 -34.02 4.57 24.09
N ARG A 23 -34.37 4.16 22.87
CA ARG A 23 -35.31 3.07 22.61
C ARG A 23 -34.65 1.69 22.66
N VAL A 24 -33.35 1.61 22.39
CA VAL A 24 -32.59 0.34 22.32
C VAL A 24 -31.95 -0.02 23.67
N LEU A 25 -31.50 0.97 24.44
CA LEU A 25 -30.86 0.75 25.76
C LEU A 25 -31.71 -0.06 26.76
N PRO A 26 -33.05 0.05 26.82
CA PRO A 26 -33.87 -0.79 27.69
C PRO A 26 -33.77 -2.30 27.44
N PHE A 27 -33.31 -2.71 26.25
CA PHE A 27 -33.07 -4.12 25.92
C PHE A 27 -31.68 -4.59 26.36
N ALA A 28 -30.74 -3.68 26.62
CA ALA A 28 -29.38 -4.02 26.98
C ALA A 28 -29.25 -4.40 28.46
N THR A 29 -28.28 -5.26 28.78
CA THR A 29 -27.88 -5.48 30.17
C THR A 29 -26.92 -4.38 30.61
N ILE A 30 -27.30 -3.58 31.60
CA ILE A 30 -26.45 -2.50 32.11
C ILE A 30 -25.56 -3.04 33.24
N ARG A 31 -24.26 -2.78 33.16
CA ARG A 31 -23.28 -3.10 34.21
C ARG A 31 -22.41 -1.89 34.54
N SER A 32 -22.03 -1.80 35.81
CA SER A 32 -21.09 -0.80 36.33
C SER A 32 -19.75 -1.48 36.59
N PHE A 33 -18.66 -0.80 36.25
CA PHE A 33 -17.29 -1.24 36.43
C PHE A 33 -16.52 -0.17 37.21
N GLN A 34 -15.65 -0.60 38.12
CA GLN A 34 -14.73 0.27 38.86
C GLN A 34 -13.42 0.46 38.09
N THR A 35 -12.64 1.48 38.47
CA THR A 35 -11.32 1.73 37.87
C THR A 35 -10.46 0.47 37.85
N ASP A 36 -9.82 0.21 36.71
CA ASP A 36 -8.97 -0.94 36.40
C ASP A 36 -9.69 -2.31 36.39
N GLU A 37 -11.02 -2.35 36.58
CA GLU A 37 -11.79 -3.56 36.46
C GLU A 37 -11.83 -4.04 34.99
N SER A 38 -11.58 -5.33 34.78
CA SER A 38 -11.58 -5.92 33.44
C SER A 38 -12.99 -6.07 32.90
N VAL A 39 -13.23 -5.48 31.73
CA VAL A 39 -14.48 -5.57 30.98
C VAL A 39 -14.43 -6.73 30.00
N LEU A 40 -13.30 -6.91 29.31
CA LEU A 40 -13.05 -8.01 28.36
C LEU A 40 -11.62 -8.51 28.46
N THR A 41 -11.47 -9.83 28.29
CA THR A 41 -10.18 -10.50 28.13
C THR A 41 -10.09 -11.21 26.76
N PRO A 42 -8.88 -11.51 26.23
CA PRO A 42 -8.68 -12.19 24.96
C PRO A 42 -9.35 -13.57 24.85
N GLU A 43 -9.64 -14.19 25.99
CA GLU A 43 -10.35 -15.48 26.10
C GLU A 43 -11.88 -15.32 26.06
N SER A 44 -12.38 -14.08 26.06
CA SER A 44 -13.81 -13.80 26.00
C SER A 44 -14.37 -14.13 24.61
N THR A 45 -15.51 -14.80 24.58
CA THR A 45 -16.20 -15.12 23.32
C THR A 45 -16.77 -13.85 22.68
N ALA A 46 -16.68 -13.73 21.36
CA ALA A 46 -17.17 -12.58 20.59
C ALA A 46 -18.71 -12.59 20.43
N GLU A 47 -19.45 -12.92 21.49
CA GLU A 47 -20.91 -13.07 21.49
C GLU A 47 -21.63 -11.82 22.00
N SER A 48 -20.89 -10.73 22.25
CA SER A 48 -21.45 -9.48 22.73
C SER A 48 -20.67 -8.27 22.22
N PHE A 49 -21.38 -7.16 22.05
CA PHE A 49 -20.81 -5.84 21.86
C PHE A 49 -21.37 -4.85 22.90
N TYR A 50 -20.73 -3.70 23.01
CA TYR A 50 -20.83 -2.85 24.17
C TYR A 50 -21.06 -1.40 23.78
N TYR A 51 -21.83 -0.68 24.59
CA TYR A 51 -22.03 0.77 24.47
C TYR A 51 -21.67 1.45 25.78
N LEU A 52 -20.84 2.49 25.72
CA LEU A 52 -20.44 3.27 26.90
C LEU A 52 -21.48 4.34 27.21
N ILE A 53 -22.23 4.13 28.29
CA ILE A 53 -23.21 5.11 28.76
C ILE A 53 -22.49 6.28 29.43
N ASN A 54 -21.51 5.98 30.28
CA ASN A 54 -20.71 6.97 31.00
C ASN A 54 -19.34 6.37 31.37
N GLY A 55 -18.34 7.22 31.56
CA GLY A 55 -16.96 6.83 31.86
C GLY A 55 -16.15 6.56 30.59
N ALA A 56 -15.09 5.76 30.74
CA ALA A 56 -14.20 5.40 29.65
C ALA A 56 -13.63 4.00 29.86
N VAL A 57 -13.17 3.37 28.79
CA VAL A 57 -12.41 2.12 28.84
C VAL A 57 -11.10 2.26 28.09
N GLU A 58 -10.08 1.59 28.62
CA GLU A 58 -8.78 1.46 28.01
C GLU A 58 -8.68 0.13 27.26
N VAL A 59 -8.31 0.20 25.99
CA VAL A 59 -7.99 -0.97 25.17
C VAL A 59 -6.48 -1.18 25.19
N SER A 60 -6.02 -2.36 25.61
CA SER A 60 -4.60 -2.69 25.71
C SER A 60 -4.30 -4.12 25.25
N TYR A 61 -3.03 -4.43 25.09
CA TYR A 61 -2.54 -5.81 25.00
C TYR A 61 -1.19 -5.91 25.70
N ASN A 62 -0.82 -7.12 26.14
CA ASN A 62 0.52 -7.36 26.67
C ASN A 62 1.42 -7.81 25.53
N ASP A 63 2.59 -7.20 25.42
CA ASP A 63 3.62 -7.65 24.49
C ASP A 63 4.32 -8.93 24.99
N ARG A 64 5.32 -9.43 24.25
CA ARG A 64 6.05 -10.66 24.62
C ARG A 64 6.90 -10.52 25.90
N SER A 65 7.06 -9.31 26.40
CA SER A 65 7.77 -8.94 27.64
C SER A 65 6.80 -8.65 28.79
N ASP A 66 5.51 -8.97 28.63
CA ASP A 66 4.42 -8.72 29.58
C ASP A 66 4.24 -7.22 29.91
N THR A 67 4.67 -6.33 29.01
CA THR A 67 4.47 -4.89 29.14
C THR A 67 3.10 -4.53 28.56
N LYS A 68 2.27 -3.86 29.37
CA LYS A 68 0.93 -3.39 28.97
C LYS A 68 1.06 -2.23 27.98
N ILE A 69 0.57 -2.42 26.76
CA ILE A 69 0.54 -1.41 25.71
C ILE A 69 -0.90 -0.92 25.52
N THR A 70 -1.15 0.35 25.85
CA THR A 70 -2.44 1.01 25.61
C THR A 70 -2.56 1.39 24.14
N VAL A 71 -3.63 0.92 23.50
CA VAL A 71 -3.93 1.08 22.08
C VAL A 71 -4.86 2.28 21.85
N ALA A 72 -5.88 2.40 22.70
CA ALA A 72 -6.91 3.42 22.57
C ALA A 72 -7.62 3.62 23.90
N LEU A 73 -8.18 4.81 24.10
CA LEU A 73 -9.16 5.12 25.13
C LEU A 73 -10.51 5.34 24.43
N ILE A 74 -11.55 4.60 24.83
CA ILE A 74 -12.90 4.73 24.28
C ILE A 74 -13.77 5.42 25.34
N GLY A 75 -14.41 6.52 24.96
CA GLY A 75 -15.22 7.34 25.88
C GLY A 75 -16.71 7.05 25.80
N ALA A 76 -17.47 7.68 26.70
CA ALA A 76 -18.93 7.68 26.67
C ALA A 76 -19.49 8.09 25.30
N GLY A 77 -20.56 7.43 24.88
CA GLY A 77 -21.20 7.64 23.58
C GLY A 77 -20.70 6.73 22.46
N ASP A 78 -19.66 5.94 22.69
CA ASP A 78 -19.08 5.04 21.69
C ASP A 78 -19.42 3.56 21.92
N PHE A 79 -19.46 2.81 20.82
CA PHE A 79 -19.53 1.34 20.81
C PHE A 79 -18.14 0.71 20.81
N PHE A 80 -18.01 -0.50 21.34
CA PHE A 80 -16.85 -1.35 21.14
C PHE A 80 -17.23 -2.84 21.11
N GLY A 81 -16.38 -3.68 20.50
CA GLY A 81 -16.64 -5.12 20.33
C GLY A 81 -17.60 -5.48 19.19
N GLU A 82 -18.17 -4.49 18.49
CA GLU A 82 -19.17 -4.69 17.45
C GLU A 82 -18.64 -5.46 16.23
N ILE A 83 -17.36 -5.25 15.88
CA ILE A 83 -16.76 -5.92 14.72
C ILE A 83 -16.66 -7.43 14.97
N GLY A 84 -16.12 -7.83 16.13
CA GLY A 84 -16.02 -9.23 16.55
C GLY A 84 -17.38 -9.90 16.65
N PHE A 85 -18.40 -9.17 17.13
CA PHE A 85 -19.76 -9.67 17.19
C PHE A 85 -20.36 -9.99 15.80
N PHE A 86 -20.08 -9.17 14.79
CA PHE A 86 -20.64 -9.35 13.45
C PHE A 86 -19.84 -10.29 12.54
N ASP A 87 -18.50 -10.28 12.65
CA ASP A 87 -17.64 -11.12 11.80
C ASP A 87 -17.35 -12.50 12.39
N GLY A 88 -17.51 -12.68 13.70
CA GLY A 88 -17.22 -13.93 14.41
C GLY A 88 -15.74 -14.31 14.46
N GLU A 89 -14.84 -13.45 13.99
CA GLU A 89 -13.41 -13.74 13.80
C GLU A 89 -12.50 -12.73 14.52
N SER A 90 -12.90 -11.45 14.60
CA SER A 90 -12.07 -10.39 15.15
C SER A 90 -11.84 -10.59 16.65
N ARG A 91 -10.57 -10.73 17.03
CA ARG A 91 -10.16 -10.96 18.42
C ARG A 91 -10.39 -9.73 19.29
N VAL A 92 -10.94 -9.98 20.47
CA VAL A 92 -11.11 -8.99 21.52
C VAL A 92 -9.75 -8.74 22.20
N ARG A 93 -9.35 -7.47 22.34
CA ARG A 93 -8.14 -7.07 23.09
C ARG A 93 -8.47 -6.94 24.59
N ASN A 94 -7.46 -6.77 25.46
CA ASN A 94 -7.74 -6.46 26.87
C ASN A 94 -8.51 -5.14 26.95
N ILE A 95 -9.66 -5.12 27.61
CA ILE A 95 -10.43 -3.89 27.87
C ILE A 95 -10.64 -3.75 29.37
N GLN A 96 -10.27 -2.60 29.91
CA GLN A 96 -10.40 -2.27 31.34
C GLN A 96 -11.09 -0.92 31.53
N ALA A 97 -11.83 -0.76 32.60
CA ALA A 97 -12.49 0.51 32.92
C ALA A 97 -11.45 1.56 33.37
N ALA A 98 -11.45 2.73 32.72
CA ALA A 98 -10.57 3.85 33.02
C ALA A 98 -11.27 4.87 33.94
N GLY A 99 -11.79 4.39 35.07
CA GLY A 99 -12.65 5.14 36.00
C GLY A 99 -13.95 4.41 36.32
N ASP A 100 -14.88 5.09 37.01
CA ASP A 100 -16.25 4.62 37.20
C ASP A 100 -16.99 4.61 35.86
N THR A 101 -17.26 3.42 35.32
CA THR A 101 -17.76 3.25 33.96
C THR A 101 -19.06 2.46 33.94
N HIS A 102 -20.03 2.91 33.15
CA HIS A 102 -21.34 2.25 32.96
C HIS A 102 -21.46 1.80 31.51
N ILE A 103 -21.72 0.50 31.32
CA ILE A 103 -21.69 -0.14 30.00
C ILE A 103 -23.01 -0.87 29.76
N ALA A 104 -23.65 -0.60 28.63
CA ALA A 104 -24.75 -1.39 28.10
C ALA A 104 -24.19 -2.54 27.26
N ILE A 105 -24.61 -3.77 27.57
CA ILE A 105 -24.13 -5.00 26.93
C ILE A 105 -25.24 -5.56 26.02
N PHE A 106 -24.88 -5.76 24.76
CA PHE A 106 -25.74 -6.35 23.73
C PHE A 106 -25.17 -7.70 23.32
N ASN A 107 -25.80 -8.79 23.79
CA ASN A 107 -25.44 -10.15 23.41
C ASN A 107 -26.38 -10.70 22.33
N THR A 108 -26.10 -11.91 21.85
CA THR A 108 -26.94 -12.60 20.84
C THR A 108 -28.41 -12.72 21.25
N GLU A 109 -28.69 -12.94 22.55
CA GLU A 109 -30.05 -13.04 23.07
C GLU A 109 -30.78 -11.69 22.98
N VAL A 110 -30.14 -10.60 23.45
CA VAL A 110 -30.67 -9.23 23.35
C VAL A 110 -31.00 -8.88 21.90
N MET A 111 -30.09 -9.18 20.97
CA MET A 111 -30.32 -8.91 19.54
C MET A 111 -31.44 -9.77 18.96
N THR A 112 -31.59 -11.02 19.42
CA THR A 112 -32.66 -11.92 19.00
C THR A 112 -34.03 -11.44 19.51
N THR A 113 -34.10 -11.01 20.76
CA THR A 113 -35.29 -10.43 21.38
C THR A 113 -35.68 -9.13 20.70
N LEU A 114 -34.73 -8.22 20.46
CA LEU A 114 -34.98 -6.97 19.75
C LEU A 114 -35.55 -7.22 18.35
N ARG A 115 -35.01 -8.21 17.64
CA ARG A 115 -35.49 -8.62 16.31
C ARG A 115 -36.91 -9.20 16.34
N ALA A 116 -37.26 -9.95 17.39
CA ALA A 116 -38.57 -10.57 17.53
C ALA A 116 -39.65 -9.56 17.96
N ASP A 117 -39.33 -8.73 18.96
CA ASP A 117 -40.31 -7.87 19.63
C ASP A 117 -40.47 -6.51 18.94
N GLN A 118 -39.40 -5.98 18.32
CA GLN A 118 -39.36 -4.66 17.70
C GLN A 118 -38.54 -4.67 16.39
N PRO A 119 -39.02 -5.33 15.32
CA PRO A 119 -38.25 -5.55 14.09
C PRO A 119 -37.82 -4.25 13.37
N GLU A 120 -38.66 -3.20 13.39
CA GLU A 120 -38.29 -1.90 12.82
C GLU A 120 -37.14 -1.25 13.61
N LEU A 121 -37.19 -1.30 14.94
CA LEU A 121 -36.15 -0.79 15.82
C LEU A 121 -34.82 -1.56 15.63
N TYR A 122 -34.90 -2.87 15.42
CA TYR A 122 -33.75 -3.71 15.11
C TYR A 122 -33.05 -3.29 13.80
N ILE A 123 -33.83 -3.01 12.74
CA ILE A 123 -33.27 -2.56 11.46
C ILE A 123 -32.60 -1.20 11.61
N ASP A 124 -33.27 -0.24 12.26
CA ASP A 124 -32.70 1.09 12.52
C ASP A 124 -31.40 1.00 13.33
N PHE A 125 -31.37 0.11 14.34
CA PHE A 125 -30.18 -0.11 15.15
C PHE A 125 -29.02 -0.75 14.37
N LEU A 126 -29.29 -1.73 13.51
CA LEU A 126 -28.26 -2.30 12.62
C LEU A 126 -27.70 -1.28 11.63
N LEU A 127 -28.57 -0.45 11.04
CA LEU A 127 -28.14 0.62 10.13
C LEU A 127 -27.24 1.63 10.86
N TYR A 128 -27.62 2.00 12.08
CA TYR A 128 -26.83 2.88 12.94
C TYR A 128 -25.46 2.28 13.32
N LEU A 129 -25.42 1.00 13.72
CA LEU A 129 -24.15 0.30 13.99
C LEU A 129 -23.26 0.25 12.75
N THR A 130 -23.84 -0.06 11.58
CA THR A 130 -23.11 -0.09 10.30
C THR A 130 -22.53 1.29 9.97
N GLN A 131 -23.31 2.36 10.15
CA GLN A 131 -22.84 3.73 9.93
C GLN A 131 -21.71 4.11 10.90
N ASN A 132 -21.80 3.71 12.17
CA ASN A 132 -20.75 3.93 13.16
C ASN A 132 -19.46 3.17 12.80
N ILE A 133 -19.55 1.90 12.42
CA ILE A 133 -18.42 1.09 11.95
C ILE A 133 -17.77 1.75 10.74
N CYS A 134 -18.54 2.10 9.70
CA CYS A 134 -18.05 2.82 8.54
C CYS A 134 -17.45 4.20 8.90
N GLY A 135 -18.02 4.89 9.89
CA GLY A 135 -17.51 6.14 10.43
C GLY A 135 -16.12 6.00 11.08
N LYS A 136 -15.94 4.96 11.90
CA LYS A 136 -14.63 4.61 12.50
C LYS A 136 -13.60 4.29 11.43
N PHE A 137 -13.94 3.47 10.44
CA PHE A 137 -13.06 3.19 9.29
C PHE A 137 -12.72 4.47 8.52
N ARG A 138 -13.67 5.39 8.34
CA ARG A 138 -13.41 6.69 7.69
C ARG A 138 -12.55 7.63 8.52
N ARG A 139 -12.60 7.61 9.85
CA ARG A 139 -11.71 8.42 10.71
C ARG A 139 -10.28 7.88 10.68
N ILE A 140 -10.12 6.55 10.79
CA ILE A 140 -8.85 5.84 10.57
C ILE A 140 -8.32 6.10 9.14
N ALA A 141 -9.21 6.15 8.15
CA ALA A 141 -8.85 6.52 6.79
C ALA A 141 -8.69 8.04 6.58
N GLY A 142 -9.24 8.89 7.44
CA GLY A 142 -9.18 10.35 7.39
C GLY A 142 -7.85 10.88 7.91
N GLU A 143 -7.22 10.17 8.85
CA GLU A 143 -5.80 10.33 9.19
C GLU A 143 -4.86 10.01 7.99
N ARG A 144 -5.37 9.50 6.86
CA ARG A 144 -4.62 9.25 5.61
C ARG A 144 -4.54 10.45 4.64
N GLU A 145 -5.16 11.60 4.94
CA GLU A 145 -4.97 12.84 4.14
C GLU A 145 -3.49 13.24 3.88
N PRO A 146 -2.53 13.01 4.81
CA PRO A 146 -1.12 13.30 4.55
C PRO A 146 -0.52 12.45 3.43
N ILE A 147 -0.90 11.17 3.33
CA ILE A 147 -0.32 10.22 2.36
C ILE A 147 -0.95 10.41 0.99
N THR A 148 -2.28 10.61 0.90
CA THR A 148 -2.93 10.90 -0.38
C THR A 148 -2.51 12.24 -0.94
N GLY A 149 -2.41 13.29 -0.11
CA GLY A 149 -1.85 14.58 -0.53
C GLY A 149 -0.38 14.50 -0.94
N TYR A 150 0.43 13.67 -0.26
CA TYR A 150 1.81 13.40 -0.63
C TYR A 150 1.91 12.63 -1.96
N ALA A 151 1.15 11.56 -2.14
CA ALA A 151 1.11 10.78 -3.37
C ALA A 151 0.66 11.65 -4.57
N GLN A 152 -0.30 12.55 -4.36
CA GLN A 152 -0.68 13.57 -5.35
C GLN A 152 0.48 14.53 -5.65
N SER A 153 1.25 14.95 -4.65
CA SER A 153 2.41 15.82 -4.85
C SER A 153 3.57 15.15 -5.60
N LEU A 154 3.65 13.82 -5.55
CA LEU A 154 4.59 13.00 -6.31
C LEU A 154 4.08 12.71 -7.74
N SER A 155 2.76 12.77 -7.97
CA SER A 155 2.16 12.46 -9.26
C SER A 155 2.33 13.63 -10.23
N THR A 156 3.30 13.52 -11.14
CA THR A 156 3.59 14.57 -12.14
C THR A 156 2.55 14.69 -13.25
N ARG A 157 1.73 13.65 -13.44
CA ARG A 157 0.57 13.67 -14.32
C ARG A 157 -0.66 13.57 -13.43
N HIS A 158 -1.63 14.47 -13.58
CA HIS A 158 -2.93 14.30 -12.92
C HIS A 158 -3.38 12.86 -13.19
N ALA A 159 -3.35 12.01 -12.16
CA ALA A 159 -3.64 10.59 -12.30
C ALA A 159 -4.97 10.49 -13.03
N SER A 160 -4.93 10.07 -14.30
CA SER A 160 -6.11 9.84 -15.11
C SER A 160 -6.76 8.58 -14.55
N ARG A 161 -7.44 8.72 -13.41
CA ARG A 161 -8.40 7.72 -12.97
C ARG A 161 -9.41 7.67 -14.11
N TYR A 162 -9.41 6.59 -14.86
CA TYR A 162 -10.54 6.26 -15.73
C TYR A 162 -11.71 5.96 -14.79
N THR A 163 -12.37 7.02 -14.33
CA THR A 163 -13.56 6.92 -13.49
C THR A 163 -14.77 6.57 -14.34
N GLU A 164 -14.74 6.92 -15.64
CA GLU A 164 -15.81 6.66 -16.59
C GLU A 164 -15.28 6.25 -17.97
N ALA A 165 -15.91 5.25 -18.57
CA ALA A 165 -15.63 4.85 -19.95
C ALA A 165 -16.17 5.93 -20.90
N LYS A 166 -15.26 6.64 -21.59
CA LYS A 166 -15.66 7.58 -22.65
C LYS A 166 -16.15 6.79 -23.86
N PRO A 167 -17.29 7.16 -24.50
CA PRO A 167 -17.75 6.51 -25.71
C PRO A 167 -16.73 6.69 -26.83
N LEU A 168 -16.54 5.65 -27.64
CA LEU A 168 -15.65 5.68 -28.79
C LEU A 168 -16.21 6.65 -29.85
N PRO A 169 -15.43 7.66 -30.30
CA PRO A 169 -15.89 8.59 -31.33
C PRO A 169 -16.26 7.88 -32.63
N ALA A 170 -17.36 8.29 -33.26
CA ALA A 170 -17.81 7.69 -34.53
C ALA A 170 -16.74 7.71 -35.67
N PRO A 171 -15.89 8.74 -35.81
CA PRO A 171 -14.79 8.71 -36.77
C PRO A 171 -13.75 7.64 -36.46
N LEU A 172 -13.46 7.42 -35.18
CA LEU A 172 -12.52 6.40 -34.72
C LEU A 172 -13.02 5.00 -35.08
N LEU A 173 -14.31 4.72 -34.88
CA LEU A 173 -14.90 3.41 -35.21
C LEU A 173 -14.73 3.01 -36.68
N ARG A 174 -14.51 3.96 -37.59
CA ARG A 174 -14.29 3.70 -39.02
C ARG A 174 -12.80 3.62 -39.40
N SER A 175 -11.88 3.89 -38.49
CA SER A 175 -10.45 3.93 -38.78
C SER A 175 -9.85 2.53 -38.83
N SER A 176 -8.87 2.31 -39.70
CA SER A 176 -8.12 1.05 -39.75
C SER A 176 -7.35 0.77 -38.45
N GLN A 177 -6.88 1.84 -37.79
CA GLN A 177 -6.22 1.79 -36.48
C GLN A 177 -7.14 1.16 -35.42
N TRP A 178 -8.40 1.61 -35.36
CA TRP A 178 -9.40 1.05 -34.45
C TRP A 178 -9.70 -0.41 -34.76
N HIS A 179 -9.94 -0.76 -36.03
CA HIS A 179 -10.24 -2.15 -36.41
C HIS A 179 -9.12 -3.11 -36.01
N SER A 180 -7.86 -2.69 -36.16
CA SER A 180 -6.69 -3.46 -35.73
C SER A 180 -6.69 -3.74 -34.22
N ILE A 181 -6.87 -2.71 -33.40
CA ILE A 181 -6.85 -2.84 -31.93
C ILE A 181 -8.10 -3.58 -31.43
N GLY A 182 -9.28 -3.17 -31.89
CA GLY A 182 -10.57 -3.73 -31.49
C GLY A 182 -10.68 -5.22 -31.77
N SER A 183 -10.35 -5.66 -32.99
CA SER A 183 -10.40 -7.09 -33.34
C SER A 183 -9.47 -7.94 -32.47
N ARG A 184 -8.27 -7.44 -32.16
CA ARG A 184 -7.30 -8.13 -31.32
C ARG A 184 -7.77 -8.22 -29.87
N MET A 185 -8.37 -7.17 -29.34
CA MET A 185 -8.93 -7.15 -27.98
C MET A 185 -10.17 -8.05 -27.84
N GLU A 186 -11.05 -8.08 -28.84
CA GLU A 186 -12.21 -8.99 -28.84
C GLU A 186 -11.76 -10.47 -28.88
N ALA A 187 -10.73 -10.80 -29.69
CA ALA A 187 -10.16 -12.14 -29.72
C ALA A 187 -9.58 -12.54 -28.35
N PHE A 188 -8.75 -11.66 -27.76
CA PHE A 188 -8.17 -11.86 -26.42
C PHE A 188 -9.25 -12.07 -25.35
N LYS A 189 -10.27 -11.21 -25.33
CA LYS A 189 -11.37 -11.27 -24.36
C LYS A 189 -12.19 -12.55 -24.50
N SER A 190 -12.55 -12.92 -25.73
CA SER A 190 -13.29 -14.15 -26.00
C SER A 190 -12.52 -15.37 -25.51
N GLU A 191 -11.21 -15.39 -25.74
CA GLU A 191 -10.36 -16.49 -25.30
C GLU A 191 -10.22 -16.55 -23.77
N LEU A 192 -9.92 -15.44 -23.11
CA LEU A 192 -9.87 -15.40 -21.63
C LEU A 192 -11.20 -15.73 -20.98
N PHE A 193 -12.33 -15.32 -21.56
CA PHE A 193 -13.65 -15.70 -21.06
C PHE A 193 -13.84 -17.23 -21.07
N ASN A 194 -13.52 -17.87 -22.19
CA ASN A 194 -13.64 -19.31 -22.33
C ASN A 194 -12.68 -20.07 -21.39
N LEU A 195 -11.44 -19.60 -21.26
CA LEU A 195 -10.46 -20.19 -20.35
C LEU A 195 -10.89 -20.00 -18.89
N SER A 196 -11.36 -18.82 -18.50
CA SER A 196 -11.89 -18.54 -17.17
C SER A 196 -13.00 -19.53 -16.79
N HIS A 197 -13.92 -19.80 -17.72
CA HIS A 197 -15.02 -20.74 -17.48
C HIS A 197 -14.53 -22.18 -17.31
N LYS A 198 -13.57 -22.63 -18.15
CA LYS A 198 -12.97 -23.97 -18.03
C LYS A 198 -12.23 -24.15 -16.70
N LEU A 199 -11.40 -23.18 -16.33
CA LEU A 199 -10.64 -23.20 -15.08
C LEU A 199 -11.58 -23.23 -13.86
N GLN A 200 -12.62 -22.41 -13.85
CA GLN A 200 -13.62 -22.40 -12.77
C GLN A 200 -14.34 -23.74 -12.64
N LYS A 201 -14.69 -24.38 -13.77
CA LYS A 201 -15.33 -25.70 -13.76
C LYS A 201 -14.40 -26.78 -13.24
N ALA A 202 -13.14 -26.80 -13.69
CA ALA A 202 -12.14 -27.75 -13.22
C ALA A 202 -11.89 -27.61 -11.71
N GLU A 203 -11.76 -26.38 -11.23
CA GLU A 203 -11.58 -26.04 -9.81
C GLU A 203 -12.77 -26.51 -8.96
N ALA A 204 -14.00 -26.27 -9.41
CA ALA A 204 -15.21 -26.75 -8.73
C ALA A 204 -15.31 -28.28 -8.66
N GLU A 205 -14.71 -29.00 -9.62
CA GLU A 205 -14.61 -30.46 -9.62
C GLU A 205 -13.39 -30.99 -8.84
N GLY A 206 -12.59 -30.10 -8.23
CA GLY A 206 -11.34 -30.46 -7.53
C GLY A 206 -10.25 -31.00 -8.47
N LYS A 207 -10.31 -30.65 -9.75
CA LYS A 207 -9.37 -31.10 -10.79
C LYS A 207 -8.46 -29.95 -11.25
N LYS A 208 -7.30 -30.33 -11.75
CA LYS A 208 -6.39 -29.42 -12.46
C LYS A 208 -6.63 -29.50 -13.96
N ASP A 209 -6.55 -28.36 -14.65
CA ASP A 209 -6.62 -28.26 -16.11
C ASP A 209 -5.36 -27.57 -16.64
N ASP A 210 -4.24 -28.31 -16.64
CA ASP A 210 -2.93 -27.79 -17.06
C ASP A 210 -2.94 -27.20 -18.47
N ALA A 211 -3.77 -27.73 -19.37
CA ALA A 211 -3.88 -27.22 -20.73
C ALA A 211 -4.49 -25.82 -20.76
N SER A 212 -5.58 -25.59 -20.01
CA SER A 212 -6.17 -24.26 -19.88
C SER A 212 -5.27 -23.29 -19.11
N GLU A 213 -4.56 -23.77 -18.07
CA GLU A 213 -3.60 -22.94 -17.32
C GLU A 213 -2.46 -22.46 -18.23
N ASN A 214 -1.82 -23.36 -18.97
CA ASN A 214 -0.75 -23.02 -19.92
C ASN A 214 -1.26 -22.06 -21.01
N ARG A 215 -2.46 -22.30 -21.55
CA ARG A 215 -3.02 -21.39 -22.56
C ARG A 215 -3.32 -20.01 -21.98
N CYS A 216 -3.74 -19.89 -20.72
CA CYS A 216 -3.86 -18.59 -20.06
C CYS A 216 -2.52 -17.85 -20.01
N HIS A 217 -1.42 -18.53 -19.66
CA HIS A 217 -0.10 -17.92 -19.68
C HIS A 217 0.29 -17.40 -21.07
N ASP A 218 0.05 -18.19 -22.12
CA ASP A 218 0.32 -17.79 -23.50
C ASP A 218 -0.48 -16.56 -23.90
N VAL A 219 -1.78 -16.54 -23.62
CA VAL A 219 -2.69 -15.43 -23.96
C VAL A 219 -2.29 -14.13 -23.26
N LEU A 220 -1.85 -14.20 -22.00
CA LEU A 220 -1.33 -13.04 -21.26
C LEU A 220 -0.02 -12.53 -21.86
N ALA A 221 0.89 -13.43 -22.26
CA ALA A 221 2.13 -13.07 -22.93
C ALA A 221 1.89 -12.47 -24.33
N GLU A 222 0.94 -13.01 -25.09
CA GLU A 222 0.50 -12.50 -26.39
C GLU A 222 -0.10 -11.09 -26.27
N LEU A 223 -0.91 -10.82 -25.23
CA LEU A 223 -1.41 -9.47 -24.96
C LEU A 223 -0.26 -8.51 -24.67
N ASN A 224 0.63 -8.87 -23.74
CA ASN A 224 1.73 -8.00 -23.32
C ASN A 224 2.69 -7.66 -24.48
N SER A 225 3.05 -8.66 -25.27
CA SER A 225 3.89 -8.46 -26.48
C SER A 225 3.22 -7.59 -27.55
N SER A 226 1.91 -7.39 -27.48
CA SER A 226 1.15 -6.56 -28.42
C SER A 226 1.07 -5.09 -28.01
N LEU A 227 1.39 -4.75 -26.76
CA LEU A 227 1.29 -3.38 -26.25
C LEU A 227 2.16 -2.36 -27.02
N PRO A 228 3.40 -2.68 -27.43
CA PRO A 228 4.19 -1.77 -28.26
C PRO A 228 3.55 -1.52 -29.64
N LEU A 229 2.99 -2.56 -30.26
CA LEU A 229 2.28 -2.45 -31.54
C LEU A 229 1.01 -1.61 -31.39
N PHE A 230 0.28 -1.77 -30.28
CA PHE A 230 -0.85 -0.91 -29.94
C PHE A 230 -0.41 0.55 -29.82
N GLN A 231 0.65 0.84 -29.07
CA GLN A 231 1.19 2.19 -28.94
C GLN A 231 1.51 2.80 -30.31
N GLN A 232 2.21 2.05 -31.17
CA GLN A 232 2.55 2.49 -32.52
C GLN A 232 1.31 2.73 -33.40
N THR A 233 0.32 1.85 -33.32
CA THR A 233 -0.94 1.95 -34.08
C THR A 233 -1.77 3.16 -33.63
N MET A 234 -1.78 3.44 -32.32
CA MET A 234 -2.52 4.55 -31.74
C MET A 234 -1.85 5.91 -32.01
N ALA A 235 -0.53 5.93 -32.19
CA ALA A 235 0.26 7.16 -32.34
C ALA A 235 -0.27 8.07 -33.46
N GLY A 236 -0.44 9.35 -33.16
CA GLY A 236 -0.87 10.37 -34.12
C GLY A 236 -2.35 10.30 -34.52
N SER A 237 -3.14 9.40 -33.91
CA SER A 237 -4.58 9.29 -34.16
C SER A 237 -5.40 10.43 -33.57
N GLY A 238 -4.87 11.15 -32.57
CA GLY A 238 -5.63 12.07 -31.72
C GLY A 238 -6.61 11.38 -30.75
N TYR A 239 -6.66 10.05 -30.73
CA TYR A 239 -7.56 9.24 -29.89
C TYR A 239 -6.80 8.22 -29.02
N GLU A 240 -5.51 8.43 -28.79
CA GLU A 240 -4.64 7.52 -28.04
C GLU A 240 -5.17 7.20 -26.64
N GLU A 241 -5.56 8.22 -25.88
CA GLU A 241 -6.15 8.06 -24.54
C GLU A 241 -7.41 7.21 -24.61
N VAL A 242 -8.31 7.52 -25.54
CA VAL A 242 -9.58 6.79 -25.71
C VAL A 242 -9.35 5.31 -26.05
N MET A 243 -8.40 5.01 -26.93
CA MET A 243 -8.07 3.63 -27.30
C MET A 243 -7.40 2.86 -26.15
N TRP A 244 -6.50 3.49 -25.39
CA TRP A 244 -5.95 2.90 -24.17
C TRP A 244 -7.02 2.65 -23.11
N GLY A 245 -8.00 3.55 -22.99
CA GLY A 245 -9.17 3.37 -22.13
C GLY A 245 -10.01 2.14 -22.52
N TYR A 246 -10.19 1.91 -23.81
CA TYR A 246 -10.86 0.69 -24.30
C TYR A 246 -10.03 -0.57 -23.98
N VAL A 247 -8.74 -0.60 -24.31
CA VAL A 247 -7.87 -1.75 -23.98
C VAL A 247 -7.93 -2.06 -22.49
N PHE A 248 -7.80 -1.05 -21.64
CA PHE A 248 -7.91 -1.20 -20.18
C PHE A 248 -9.28 -1.77 -19.76
N LYS A 249 -10.39 -1.24 -20.29
CA LYS A 249 -11.73 -1.71 -19.97
C LYS A 249 -11.92 -3.19 -20.29
N GLU A 250 -11.45 -3.65 -21.45
CA GLU A 250 -11.67 -5.04 -21.89
C GLU A 250 -10.85 -6.06 -21.07
N ILE A 251 -9.68 -5.67 -20.55
CA ILE A 251 -8.87 -6.55 -19.70
C ILE A 251 -9.27 -6.50 -18.21
N PHE A 252 -9.89 -5.40 -17.78
CA PHE A 252 -10.19 -5.10 -16.38
C PHE A 252 -10.78 -6.27 -15.58
N PRO A 253 -11.87 -6.95 -16.01
CA PRO A 253 -12.49 -8.00 -15.21
C PRO A 253 -11.59 -9.22 -14.96
N TYR A 254 -10.56 -9.43 -15.79
CA TYR A 254 -9.62 -10.53 -15.64
C TYR A 254 -8.42 -10.13 -14.78
N PHE A 255 -7.91 -8.92 -14.98
CA PHE A 255 -6.74 -8.42 -14.23
C PHE A 255 -7.08 -8.06 -12.80
N MET A 256 -8.28 -7.56 -12.50
CA MET A 256 -8.67 -7.24 -11.12
C MET A 256 -8.85 -8.47 -10.22
N ARG A 257 -8.77 -9.68 -10.79
CA ARG A 257 -8.69 -10.92 -9.99
C ARG A 257 -7.29 -11.18 -9.44
N SER A 258 -6.27 -10.41 -9.84
CA SER A 258 -4.92 -10.48 -9.29
C SER A 258 -4.75 -9.44 -8.19
N ASN A 259 -4.28 -9.85 -7.01
CA ASN A 259 -3.97 -8.95 -5.91
C ASN A 259 -2.91 -7.91 -6.30
N PHE A 260 -1.93 -8.28 -7.12
CA PHE A 260 -0.95 -7.36 -7.70
C PHE A 260 -1.65 -6.28 -8.53
N ALA A 261 -2.41 -6.68 -9.55
CA ALA A 261 -3.01 -5.75 -10.49
C ALA A 261 -4.06 -4.86 -9.82
N GLU A 262 -4.90 -5.45 -8.96
CA GLU A 262 -5.88 -4.75 -8.13
C GLU A 262 -5.20 -3.67 -7.27
N ARG A 263 -4.18 -4.05 -6.50
CA ARG A 263 -3.49 -3.12 -5.59
C ARG A 263 -2.77 -2.00 -6.34
N ALA A 264 -2.11 -2.32 -7.45
CA ALA A 264 -1.46 -1.33 -8.31
C ALA A 264 -2.46 -0.31 -8.87
N TYR A 265 -3.66 -0.78 -9.26
CA TYR A 265 -4.70 0.07 -9.82
C TYR A 265 -5.38 0.94 -8.75
N PHE A 266 -5.94 0.33 -7.70
CA PHE A 266 -6.73 1.01 -6.68
C PHE A 266 -5.88 1.87 -5.75
N LYS A 267 -4.60 1.53 -5.57
CA LYS A 267 -3.64 2.31 -4.76
C LYS A 267 -4.21 2.58 -3.37
N PRO A 268 -4.43 1.55 -2.53
CA PRO A 268 -5.09 1.71 -1.23
C PRO A 268 -4.40 2.71 -0.30
N LYS A 269 -3.10 2.96 -0.52
CA LYS A 269 -2.29 3.98 0.18
C LYS A 269 -2.09 5.29 -0.61
N GLY A 270 -2.77 5.47 -1.73
CA GLY A 270 -2.66 6.65 -2.60
C GLY A 270 -1.62 6.54 -3.72
N TYR A 271 -0.71 5.56 -3.66
CA TYR A 271 0.28 5.25 -4.69
C TYR A 271 0.38 3.73 -4.91
N ALA A 272 0.93 3.30 -6.05
CA ALA A 272 0.90 1.89 -6.46
C ALA A 272 2.00 1.03 -5.80
N GLY A 273 3.19 1.60 -5.64
CA GLY A 273 4.34 0.93 -5.02
C GLY A 273 4.35 0.96 -3.49
N ASP A 274 3.20 0.80 -2.83
CA ASP A 274 3.13 0.80 -1.38
C ASP A 274 3.85 -0.39 -0.73
N PHE A 275 4.08 -0.35 0.58
CA PHE A 275 4.90 -1.36 1.26
C PHE A 275 4.31 -2.77 1.16
N LEU A 276 2.99 -2.93 1.09
CA LEU A 276 2.35 -4.24 0.91
C LEU A 276 2.46 -4.75 -0.54
N MET A 277 2.48 -3.84 -1.52
CA MET A 277 2.86 -4.21 -2.89
C MET A 277 4.30 -4.74 -2.92
N MET A 278 5.23 -4.08 -2.23
CA MET A 278 6.62 -4.54 -2.15
C MET A 278 6.71 -5.93 -1.50
N GLU A 279 6.04 -6.12 -0.36
CA GLU A 279 5.98 -7.43 0.31
C GLU A 279 5.38 -8.53 -0.57
N HIS A 280 4.35 -8.22 -1.36
CA HIS A 280 3.77 -9.16 -2.32
C HIS A 280 4.79 -9.58 -3.39
N ILE A 281 5.52 -8.62 -3.95
CA ILE A 281 6.57 -8.87 -4.95
C ILE A 281 7.72 -9.70 -4.37
N TYR A 282 8.14 -9.38 -3.14
CA TYR A 282 9.20 -10.11 -2.45
C TYR A 282 8.81 -11.54 -2.10
N ALA A 283 7.55 -11.78 -1.74
CA ALA A 283 7.05 -13.11 -1.40
C ALA A 283 6.99 -14.06 -2.61
N ASP A 284 6.93 -13.51 -3.84
CA ASP A 284 6.80 -14.25 -5.10
C ASP A 284 5.76 -15.38 -5.07
N THR A 285 4.67 -15.14 -4.34
CA THR A 285 3.60 -16.11 -4.13
C THR A 285 2.31 -15.53 -4.68
N PRO A 286 1.74 -16.11 -5.76
CA PRO A 286 0.49 -15.64 -6.34
C PRO A 286 -0.66 -15.72 -5.33
N LYS A 287 -1.51 -14.68 -5.27
CA LYS A 287 -2.63 -14.60 -4.31
C LYS A 287 -3.96 -14.13 -4.94
N GLY A 288 -4.13 -14.30 -6.25
CA GLY A 288 -5.34 -13.85 -6.93
C GLY A 288 -6.59 -14.71 -6.66
N GLU A 289 -7.76 -14.18 -7.00
CA GLU A 289 -9.07 -14.79 -6.81
C GLU A 289 -9.35 -15.91 -7.83
N GLY A 290 -9.40 -17.14 -7.32
CA GLY A 290 -9.58 -18.37 -8.10
C GLY A 290 -8.42 -18.63 -9.08
N LYS A 291 -8.48 -19.75 -9.79
CA LYS A 291 -7.35 -20.19 -10.64
C LYS A 291 -6.87 -19.16 -11.67
N LEU A 292 -7.78 -18.44 -12.32
CA LEU A 292 -7.39 -17.38 -13.26
C LEU A 292 -6.70 -16.21 -12.54
N GLY A 293 -7.19 -15.81 -11.36
CA GLY A 293 -6.58 -14.75 -10.57
C GLY A 293 -5.14 -15.09 -10.19
N GLU A 294 -4.90 -16.33 -9.72
CA GLU A 294 -3.55 -16.83 -9.43
C GLU A 294 -2.62 -16.76 -10.64
N ILE A 295 -3.09 -17.17 -11.83
CA ILE A 295 -2.29 -17.13 -13.06
C ILE A 295 -1.93 -15.70 -13.46
N VAL A 296 -2.90 -14.77 -13.39
CA VAL A 296 -2.65 -13.35 -13.72
C VAL A 296 -1.72 -12.71 -12.69
N ASP A 297 -1.85 -13.08 -11.43
CA ASP A 297 -0.99 -12.59 -10.35
C ASP A 297 0.45 -13.09 -10.51
N ALA A 298 0.61 -14.39 -10.81
CA ALA A 298 1.90 -14.98 -11.17
C ALA A 298 2.52 -14.29 -12.39
N PHE A 299 1.71 -14.01 -13.41
CA PHE A 299 2.17 -13.29 -14.60
C PHE A 299 2.77 -11.92 -14.23
N CYS A 300 2.10 -11.14 -13.37
CA CYS A 300 2.58 -9.85 -12.90
C CYS A 300 3.87 -9.96 -12.06
N LEU A 301 3.94 -10.94 -11.17
CA LEU A 301 5.11 -11.21 -10.31
C LEU A 301 6.36 -11.61 -11.11
N GLN A 302 6.18 -12.18 -12.30
CA GLN A 302 7.27 -12.62 -13.17
C GLN A 302 7.64 -11.61 -14.26
N ARG A 303 7.17 -10.35 -14.17
CA ARG A 303 7.56 -9.28 -15.12
C ARG A 303 8.92 -8.68 -14.78
N PRO A 304 9.65 -8.14 -15.77
CA PRO A 304 10.97 -7.52 -15.56
C PRO A 304 10.97 -6.47 -14.43
N GLY A 305 9.90 -5.68 -14.31
CA GLY A 305 9.74 -4.74 -13.20
C GLY A 305 9.75 -5.45 -11.84
N SER A 306 8.92 -6.47 -11.63
CA SER A 306 8.86 -7.25 -10.39
C SER A 306 10.17 -7.98 -10.08
N LEU A 307 10.81 -8.55 -11.11
CA LEU A 307 12.12 -9.18 -10.99
C LEU A 307 13.19 -8.17 -10.54
N ALA A 308 13.15 -6.95 -11.08
CA ALA A 308 14.05 -5.88 -10.69
C ALA A 308 13.82 -5.40 -9.26
N ILE A 309 12.56 -5.40 -8.80
CA ILE A 309 12.24 -5.08 -7.41
C ILE A 309 12.83 -6.12 -6.46
N ARG A 310 12.81 -7.41 -6.82
CA ARG A 310 13.51 -8.46 -6.06
C ARG A 310 15.03 -8.31 -6.16
N GLY A 311 15.56 -8.03 -7.35
CA GLY A 311 16.98 -7.84 -7.61
C GLY A 311 17.58 -6.68 -6.82
N ARG A 312 16.89 -5.52 -6.77
CA ARG A 312 17.37 -4.34 -6.02
C ARG A 312 17.46 -4.57 -4.53
N ARG A 313 16.62 -5.42 -3.94
CA ARG A 313 16.70 -5.79 -2.50
C ARG A 313 18.04 -6.47 -2.20
N VAL A 314 18.45 -7.40 -3.07
CA VAL A 314 19.73 -8.11 -2.97
C VAL A 314 20.90 -7.15 -3.21
N LEU A 315 20.81 -6.33 -4.26
CA LEU A 315 21.85 -5.35 -4.58
C LEU A 315 22.08 -4.36 -3.43
N LEU A 316 21.01 -3.80 -2.86
CA LEU A 316 21.13 -2.85 -1.74
C LEU A 316 21.70 -3.50 -0.50
N ARG A 317 21.29 -4.73 -0.15
CA ARG A 317 21.91 -5.52 0.92
C ARG A 317 23.43 -5.60 0.73
N ASP A 318 23.87 -5.96 -0.47
CA ASP A 318 25.30 -6.15 -0.78
C ASP A 318 26.07 -4.82 -0.74
N GLN A 319 25.46 -3.72 -1.21
CA GLN A 319 26.04 -2.38 -1.09
C GLN A 319 26.16 -1.94 0.37
N LEU A 320 25.14 -2.17 1.21
CA LEU A 320 25.20 -1.86 2.64
C LEU A 320 26.31 -2.65 3.32
N LEU A 321 26.47 -3.94 3.00
CA LEU A 321 27.54 -4.78 3.53
C LEU A 321 28.92 -4.24 3.13
N GLN A 322 29.13 -3.97 1.84
CA GLN A 322 30.40 -3.46 1.32
C GLN A 322 30.78 -2.09 1.91
N LEU A 323 29.82 -1.16 1.97
CA LEU A 323 30.05 0.20 2.46
C LEU A 323 30.26 0.24 3.98
N SER A 324 29.68 -0.70 4.72
CA SER A 324 29.90 -0.83 6.17
C SER A 324 31.23 -1.52 6.47
N SER A 325 31.61 -2.56 5.72
CA SER A 325 32.84 -3.33 5.98
C SER A 325 34.14 -2.55 5.69
N THR A 326 34.08 -1.54 4.82
CA THR A 326 35.23 -0.68 4.52
C THR A 326 35.53 0.31 5.65
N ARG A 327 34.65 0.40 6.65
CA ARG A 327 34.79 1.24 7.83
C ARG A 327 35.34 0.36 8.96
N GLY A 328 36.43 0.82 9.60
CA GLY A 328 37.14 0.01 10.59
C GLY A 328 36.24 -0.42 11.77
N TYR A 329 36.50 -1.61 12.31
CA TYR A 329 35.80 -2.13 13.49
C TYR A 329 35.80 -1.13 14.65
N GLY A 330 34.66 -0.99 15.35
CA GLY A 330 34.48 -0.03 16.44
C GLY A 330 34.18 1.39 16.00
N THR A 331 33.92 1.62 14.71
CA THR A 331 33.38 2.89 14.22
C THR A 331 31.91 2.74 13.85
N THR A 332 31.06 3.58 14.44
CA THR A 332 29.62 3.54 14.15
C THR A 332 29.33 3.94 12.72
N THR A 333 28.70 3.05 11.96
CA THR A 333 28.18 3.31 10.61
C THR A 333 26.73 3.78 10.70
N ARG A 334 26.49 5.03 10.29
CA ARG A 334 25.18 5.67 10.32
C ARG A 334 24.50 5.62 8.95
N ILE A 335 23.38 4.94 8.88
CA ILE A 335 22.63 4.67 7.65
C ILE A 335 21.29 5.41 7.72
N MET A 336 20.88 6.03 6.62
CA MET A 336 19.54 6.58 6.47
C MET A 336 18.85 5.97 5.24
N ASN A 337 17.70 5.36 5.45
CA ASN A 337 16.82 4.84 4.39
C ASN A 337 15.63 5.79 4.21
N LEU A 338 15.48 6.36 3.01
CA LEU A 338 14.45 7.33 2.67
C LEU A 338 13.31 6.67 1.88
N ALA A 339 12.06 6.94 2.27
CA ALA A 339 10.87 6.24 1.76
C ALA A 339 11.06 4.71 1.89
N CYS A 340 11.38 4.31 3.11
CA CYS A 340 11.96 3.02 3.43
C CYS A 340 11.04 1.81 3.24
N GLY A 341 9.72 2.01 3.13
CA GLY A 341 8.75 0.94 2.97
C GLY A 341 8.94 -0.17 4.03
N PRO A 342 9.05 -1.45 3.64
CA PRO A 342 9.23 -2.54 4.58
C PRO A 342 10.69 -2.76 5.06
N ASN A 343 11.67 -1.99 4.57
CA ASN A 343 13.11 -2.09 4.96
C ASN A 343 13.78 -3.45 4.76
N ARG A 344 13.22 -4.34 3.93
CA ARG A 344 13.70 -5.72 3.81
C ARG A 344 15.19 -5.83 3.49
N GLU A 345 15.71 -4.96 2.63
CA GLU A 345 17.12 -4.91 2.25
C GLU A 345 18.06 -4.55 3.42
N LEU A 346 17.65 -3.65 4.32
CA LEU A 346 18.41 -3.30 5.52
C LEU A 346 18.49 -4.49 6.47
N PHE A 347 17.37 -5.18 6.68
CA PHE A 347 17.30 -6.31 7.61
C PHE A 347 17.95 -7.58 7.06
N ASP A 348 17.93 -7.78 5.74
CA ASP A 348 18.75 -8.80 5.09
C ASP A 348 20.24 -8.55 5.33
N PHE A 349 20.67 -7.27 5.30
CA PHE A 349 22.05 -6.89 5.59
C PHE A 349 22.40 -7.18 7.05
N LEU A 350 21.54 -6.79 7.99
CA LEU A 350 21.75 -7.02 9.42
C LEU A 350 21.81 -8.51 9.78
N THR A 351 21.16 -9.37 8.99
CA THR A 351 21.22 -10.83 9.18
C THR A 351 22.64 -11.39 8.94
N VAL A 352 23.43 -10.76 8.07
CA VAL A 352 24.78 -11.20 7.69
C VAL A 352 25.90 -10.26 8.19
N CYS A 353 25.55 -9.24 8.98
CA CYS A 353 26.49 -8.26 9.50
C CYS A 353 27.07 -8.71 10.86
N ASP A 354 28.35 -9.11 10.85
CA ASP A 354 29.05 -9.62 12.05
C ASP A 354 29.27 -8.55 13.14
N HIS A 355 29.08 -7.27 12.83
CA HIS A 355 29.32 -6.12 13.72
C HIS A 355 28.07 -5.24 13.84
N SER A 356 26.88 -5.84 13.88
CA SER A 356 25.61 -5.09 13.94
C SER A 356 25.52 -4.08 15.08
N GLU A 357 26.28 -4.25 16.18
CA GLU A 357 26.38 -3.29 17.29
C GLU A 357 26.92 -1.91 16.86
N ASP A 358 27.70 -1.86 15.79
CA ASP A 358 28.27 -0.62 15.25
C ASP A 358 27.32 0.04 14.23
N ILE A 359 26.12 -0.51 14.00
CA ILE A 359 25.16 0.02 13.03
C ILE A 359 24.09 0.86 13.73
N GLU A 360 23.96 2.11 13.27
CA GLU A 360 22.83 2.99 13.58
C GLU A 360 22.04 3.26 12.30
N ALA A 361 20.77 2.84 12.23
CA ALA A 361 19.92 3.07 11.07
C ALA A 361 18.73 3.97 11.40
N LEU A 362 18.50 4.98 10.56
CA LEU A 362 17.32 5.84 10.56
C LEU A 362 16.46 5.52 9.33
N CYS A 363 15.30 4.89 9.55
CA CYS A 363 14.36 4.53 8.50
C CYS A 363 13.23 5.56 8.46
N VAL A 364 13.06 6.24 7.33
CA VAL A 364 12.10 7.33 7.16
C VAL A 364 11.04 6.95 6.14
N ASP A 365 9.77 7.02 6.53
CA ASP A 365 8.65 6.86 5.62
C ASP A 365 7.52 7.83 5.98
N ILE A 366 6.63 8.12 5.04
CA ILE A 366 5.42 8.87 5.33
C ILE A 366 4.28 7.97 5.81
N ASP A 367 4.33 6.67 5.49
CA ASP A 367 3.30 5.71 5.90
C ASP A 367 3.65 5.10 7.27
N PRO A 368 2.96 5.49 8.36
CA PRO A 368 3.22 4.92 9.68
C PRO A 368 2.90 3.42 9.74
N GLU A 369 2.01 2.90 8.88
CA GLU A 369 1.75 1.46 8.81
C GLU A 369 2.95 0.69 8.24
N ALA A 370 3.72 1.29 7.32
CA ALA A 370 4.96 0.67 6.81
C ALA A 370 6.04 0.58 7.90
N LEU A 371 6.16 1.63 8.71
CA LEU A 371 7.06 1.67 9.87
C LEU A 371 6.65 0.65 10.92
N GLN A 372 5.36 0.59 11.26
CA GLN A 372 4.82 -0.41 12.18
C GLN A 372 5.05 -1.83 11.65
N TYR A 373 4.81 -2.06 10.35
CA TYR A 373 5.03 -3.34 9.70
C TYR A 373 6.50 -3.78 9.81
N THR A 374 7.43 -2.85 9.55
CA THR A 374 8.86 -3.08 9.71
C THR A 374 9.16 -3.55 11.14
N ASN A 375 8.67 -2.85 12.16
CA ASN A 375 8.92 -3.21 13.55
C ASN A 375 8.30 -4.56 13.97
N GLN A 376 7.12 -4.91 13.44
CA GLN A 376 6.37 -6.09 13.88
C GLN A 376 6.72 -7.38 13.12
N TYR A 377 7.09 -7.27 11.83
CA TYR A 377 7.19 -8.43 10.93
C TYR A 377 8.54 -8.55 10.20
N VAL A 378 9.37 -7.49 10.23
CA VAL A 378 10.67 -7.49 9.54
C VAL A 378 11.82 -7.48 10.55
N ASN A 379 11.76 -6.58 11.52
CA ASN A 379 12.67 -6.51 12.65
C ASN A 379 12.31 -7.54 13.74
N ILE A 380 12.45 -8.82 13.42
CA ILE A 380 11.97 -9.93 14.27
C ILE A 380 13.04 -10.94 14.65
N PHE A 381 14.30 -10.70 14.28
CA PHE A 381 15.43 -11.55 14.62
C PHE A 381 16.43 -10.78 15.49
N PRO A 382 17.24 -11.49 16.31
CA PRO A 382 18.21 -10.83 17.17
C PRO A 382 19.33 -10.15 16.37
N HIS A 383 19.55 -8.86 16.63
CA HIS A 383 20.72 -8.09 16.19
C HIS A 383 21.05 -7.02 17.24
N ARG A 384 22.22 -6.37 17.14
CA ARG A 384 22.65 -5.32 18.08
C ARG A 384 22.58 -3.89 17.52
N ALA A 385 22.11 -3.74 16.27
CA ALA A 385 21.93 -2.44 15.64
C ALA A 385 20.88 -1.57 16.33
N SER A 386 21.14 -0.26 16.37
CA SER A 386 20.17 0.74 16.82
C SER A 386 19.30 1.19 15.65
N ILE A 387 18.03 0.79 15.65
CA ILE A 387 17.06 1.15 14.61
C ILE A 387 16.12 2.25 15.09
N LYS A 388 16.01 3.34 14.33
CA LYS A 388 15.06 4.43 14.56
C LYS A 388 14.10 4.52 13.39
N LEU A 389 12.81 4.46 13.67
CA LEU A 389 11.74 4.61 12.69
C LEU A 389 11.14 6.02 12.83
N MET A 390 11.06 6.76 11.73
CA MET A 390 10.57 8.14 11.73
C MET A 390 9.51 8.35 10.66
N SER A 391 8.32 8.75 11.10
CA SER A 391 7.25 9.18 10.20
C SER A 391 7.51 10.60 9.72
N GLU A 392 7.93 10.77 8.47
CA GLU A 392 8.17 12.09 7.87
C GLU A 392 7.94 12.10 6.36
N ASN A 393 7.46 13.24 5.86
CA ASN A 393 7.38 13.56 4.46
C ASN A 393 8.78 13.91 3.91
N VAL A 394 9.41 12.95 3.24
CA VAL A 394 10.75 13.10 2.64
C VAL A 394 10.82 14.29 1.67
N ILE A 395 9.72 14.69 1.03
CA ILE A 395 9.71 15.84 0.11
C ILE A 395 9.74 17.16 0.86
N LYS A 396 9.01 17.28 1.98
CA LYS A 396 9.13 18.45 2.85
C LYS A 396 10.55 18.56 3.42
N TRP A 397 11.13 17.44 3.84
CA TRP A 397 12.51 17.39 4.32
C TRP A 397 13.53 17.76 3.23
N ALA A 398 13.42 17.20 2.02
CA ALA A 398 14.28 17.51 0.87
C ALA A 398 14.25 18.99 0.48
N LEU A 399 13.10 19.64 0.67
CA LEU A 399 12.93 21.09 0.42
C LEU A 399 13.33 21.97 1.61
N GLY A 400 13.85 21.40 2.70
CA GLY A 400 14.20 22.13 3.92
C GLY A 400 13.01 22.69 4.70
N ARG A 401 11.79 22.20 4.44
CA ARG A 401 10.54 22.63 5.11
C ARG A 401 10.22 21.83 6.38
N ALA A 402 10.96 20.74 6.61
CA ALA A 402 10.96 19.98 7.85
C ALA A 402 12.40 19.89 8.36
N THR A 403 12.63 20.28 9.62
CA THR A 403 13.96 20.31 10.22
C THR A 403 14.06 19.33 11.37
N HIS A 404 15.00 18.40 11.25
CA HIS A 404 15.32 17.40 12.25
C HIS A 404 16.80 17.47 12.59
N HIS A 405 17.15 17.24 13.85
CA HIS A 405 18.54 17.10 14.25
C HIS A 405 19.04 15.70 13.89
N ILE A 406 19.57 15.55 12.67
CA ILE A 406 20.14 14.30 12.17
C ILE A 406 21.66 14.40 12.27
N GLN A 407 22.29 13.43 12.95
CA GLN A 407 23.75 13.37 13.01
C GLN A 407 24.35 13.09 11.63
N PRO A 408 25.59 13.52 11.36
CA PRO A 408 26.25 13.25 10.08
C PRO A 408 26.23 11.76 9.73
N LEU A 409 25.82 11.46 8.49
CA LEU A 409 25.53 10.12 7.99
C LEU A 409 26.67 9.57 7.15
N ASP A 410 26.81 8.25 7.17
CA ASP A 410 27.81 7.51 6.39
C ASP A 410 27.21 6.99 5.08
N ILE A 411 25.95 6.57 5.13
CA ILE A 411 25.22 6.05 3.98
C ILE A 411 23.82 6.67 3.97
N ILE A 412 23.39 7.18 2.83
CA ILE A 412 21.99 7.56 2.58
C ILE A 412 21.52 6.80 1.35
N TYR A 413 20.35 6.18 1.40
CA TYR A 413 19.78 5.55 0.21
C TYR A 413 18.26 5.67 0.11
N SER A 414 17.76 5.51 -1.11
CA SER A 414 16.33 5.34 -1.43
C SER A 414 16.20 4.42 -2.63
N ALA A 415 15.36 3.39 -2.52
CA ALA A 415 15.18 2.38 -3.57
C ALA A 415 14.24 2.78 -4.71
N GLY A 416 13.11 3.45 -4.40
CA GLY A 416 12.03 3.68 -5.36
C GLY A 416 11.31 5.02 -5.28
N LEU A 417 11.73 5.93 -4.38
CA LEU A 417 11.12 7.27 -4.30
C LEU A 417 11.36 8.11 -5.56
N CYS A 418 12.57 8.00 -6.10
CA CYS A 418 13.07 8.81 -7.22
C CYS A 418 12.31 8.57 -8.53
N ASP A 419 11.67 7.39 -8.66
CA ASP A 419 10.78 7.04 -9.77
C ASP A 419 9.59 8.01 -9.92
N TYR A 420 9.29 8.80 -8.88
CA TYR A 420 8.17 9.75 -8.87
C TYR A 420 8.60 11.22 -8.84
N LEU A 421 9.90 11.50 -8.66
CA LEU A 421 10.36 12.88 -8.45
C LEU A 421 10.59 13.59 -9.78
N ASP A 422 10.04 14.78 -9.94
CA ASP A 422 10.47 15.68 -11.03
C ASP A 422 11.94 16.12 -10.84
N THR A 423 12.54 16.69 -11.90
CA THR A 423 13.94 17.14 -11.89
C THR A 423 14.27 18.08 -10.72
N ARG A 424 13.34 18.95 -10.33
CA ARG A 424 13.57 19.94 -9.28
C ARG A 424 13.59 19.28 -7.90
N LEU A 425 12.62 18.40 -7.63
CA LEU A 425 12.53 17.66 -6.37
C LEU A 425 13.67 16.66 -6.22
N PHE A 426 14.05 15.97 -7.30
CA PHE A 426 15.18 15.05 -7.30
C PHE A 426 16.48 15.80 -6.95
N ARG A 427 16.77 16.93 -7.59
CA ARG A 427 17.96 17.74 -7.28
C ARG A 427 17.95 18.31 -5.85
N ALA A 428 16.78 18.71 -5.35
CA ALA A 428 16.63 19.15 -3.97
C ALA A 428 16.95 18.01 -2.99
N LEU A 429 16.47 16.79 -3.27
CA LEU A 429 16.79 15.59 -2.50
C LEU A 429 18.30 15.32 -2.50
N ILE A 430 18.96 15.29 -3.67
CA ILE A 430 20.41 15.06 -3.78
C ILE A 430 21.19 16.08 -2.93
N THR A 431 20.84 17.36 -3.05
CA THR A 431 21.51 18.46 -2.32
C THR A 431 21.32 18.31 -0.82
N GLN A 432 20.10 17.97 -0.38
CA GLN A 432 19.81 17.78 1.04
C GLN A 432 20.53 16.56 1.63
N CYS A 433 20.60 15.46 0.89
CA CYS A 433 21.39 14.29 1.26
C CYS A 433 22.89 14.63 1.37
N HIS A 434 23.43 15.39 0.41
CA HIS A 434 24.82 15.84 0.45
C HIS A 434 25.14 16.65 1.73
N HIS A 435 24.23 17.52 2.18
CA HIS A 435 24.44 18.28 3.42
C HIS A 435 24.57 17.38 4.66
N HIS A 436 23.84 16.26 4.71
CA HIS A 436 23.83 15.36 5.87
C HIS A 436 24.92 14.29 5.84
N LEU A 437 25.53 14.01 4.68
CA LEU A 437 26.64 13.07 4.59
C LEU A 437 27.92 13.62 5.24
N LYS A 438 28.72 12.74 5.84
CA LYS A 438 30.12 13.01 6.18
C LYS A 438 30.97 13.09 4.91
N PRO A 439 32.15 13.75 4.95
CA PRO A 439 33.21 13.48 3.98
C PRO A 439 33.49 11.97 3.91
N GLY A 440 33.57 11.43 2.70
CA GLY A 440 33.64 9.99 2.41
C GLY A 440 32.31 9.23 2.56
N GLY A 441 31.20 9.89 2.87
CA GLY A 441 29.87 9.29 2.94
C GLY A 441 29.27 9.06 1.54
N THR A 442 28.41 8.05 1.41
CA THR A 442 27.86 7.60 0.11
C THR A 442 26.35 7.78 0.03
N LEU A 443 25.89 8.29 -1.12
CA LEU A 443 24.48 8.39 -1.51
C LEU A 443 24.15 7.34 -2.58
N LEU A 444 23.06 6.59 -2.42
CA LEU A 444 22.53 5.64 -3.41
C LEU A 444 21.07 5.96 -3.73
N LEU A 445 20.77 6.39 -4.96
CA LEU A 445 19.40 6.70 -5.38
C LEU A 445 18.98 5.81 -6.56
N GLY A 446 17.94 5.00 -6.36
CA GLY A 446 17.40 4.10 -7.37
C GLY A 446 16.41 4.79 -8.32
N ASN A 447 16.47 4.52 -9.62
CA ASN A 447 15.47 4.92 -10.60
C ASN A 447 15.27 3.83 -11.65
N PHE A 448 14.02 3.55 -12.02
CA PHE A 448 13.69 2.67 -13.14
C PHE A 448 14.14 3.31 -14.46
N THR A 449 14.78 2.55 -15.33
CA THR A 449 14.98 2.92 -16.73
C THR A 449 13.83 2.42 -17.60
N HIS A 450 13.77 2.82 -18.86
CA HIS A 450 12.81 2.25 -19.80
C HIS A 450 13.12 0.78 -20.08
N TYR A 451 12.10 -0.07 -20.09
CA TYR A 451 12.20 -1.49 -20.39
C TYR A 451 10.95 -1.97 -21.15
N PRO A 452 11.03 -3.12 -21.85
CA PRO A 452 9.98 -3.57 -22.79
C PRO A 452 8.57 -3.63 -22.20
N ASP A 453 8.45 -3.99 -20.92
CA ASP A 453 7.16 -4.22 -20.25
C ASP A 453 6.64 -2.98 -19.48
N SER A 454 7.30 -1.82 -19.61
CA SER A 454 6.85 -0.58 -18.93
C SER A 454 5.44 -0.14 -19.31
N LEU A 455 4.99 -0.41 -20.55
CA LEU A 455 3.63 -0.11 -21.00
C LEU A 455 2.56 -0.88 -20.23
N PHE A 456 2.86 -2.09 -19.77
CA PHE A 456 1.94 -2.88 -18.96
C PHE A 456 1.60 -2.15 -17.65
N LEU A 457 2.64 -1.71 -16.94
CA LEU A 457 2.49 -0.97 -15.68
C LEU A 457 1.82 0.38 -15.91
N ASP A 458 2.33 1.18 -16.86
CA ASP A 458 1.84 2.52 -17.12
C ASP A 458 0.39 2.53 -17.63
N LYS A 459 0.10 1.74 -18.67
CA LYS A 459 -1.17 1.83 -19.41
C LYS A 459 -2.25 0.95 -18.81
N LEU A 460 -1.91 -0.24 -18.34
CA LEU A 460 -2.88 -1.23 -17.88
C LEU A 460 -3.08 -1.17 -16.37
N LEU A 461 -2.02 -1.00 -15.59
CA LEU A 461 -2.13 -0.93 -14.12
C LEU A 461 -2.17 0.50 -13.56
N LYS A 462 -1.98 1.51 -14.43
CA LYS A 462 -1.90 2.93 -14.03
C LYS A 462 -0.83 3.16 -12.95
N TRP A 463 0.27 2.42 -13.05
CA TRP A 463 1.46 2.61 -12.25
C TRP A 463 2.48 3.37 -13.10
N GLU A 464 2.27 4.69 -13.21
CA GLU A 464 3.11 5.56 -14.04
C GLU A 464 4.34 6.02 -13.27
N LEU A 465 5.52 5.79 -13.86
CA LEU A 465 6.83 6.20 -13.32
C LEU A 465 7.52 7.23 -14.23
N ILE A 466 8.50 7.95 -13.68
CA ILE A 466 9.46 8.75 -14.42
C ILE A 466 10.70 7.90 -14.68
N TYR A 467 10.73 7.31 -15.86
CA TYR A 467 11.84 6.50 -16.32
C TYR A 467 13.05 7.37 -16.67
N ARG A 468 14.25 6.92 -16.30
CA ARG A 468 15.52 7.62 -16.54
C ARG A 468 16.61 6.67 -16.98
N THR A 469 17.31 7.04 -18.03
CA THR A 469 18.54 6.37 -18.48
C THR A 469 19.71 6.72 -17.57
N GLU A 470 20.83 6.03 -17.76
CA GLU A 470 22.08 6.38 -17.06
C GLU A 470 22.48 7.84 -17.32
N THR A 471 22.38 8.30 -18.57
CA THR A 471 22.67 9.69 -18.95
C THR A 471 21.76 10.68 -18.22
N ASP A 472 20.46 10.42 -18.16
CA ASP A 472 19.51 11.29 -17.45
C ASP A 472 19.86 11.40 -15.96
N LEU A 473 20.30 10.30 -15.33
CA LEU A 473 20.74 10.32 -13.94
C LEU A 473 22.01 11.14 -13.76
N LEU A 474 23.01 10.98 -14.63
CA LEU A 474 24.23 11.79 -14.58
C LEU A 474 23.93 13.29 -14.74
N GLU A 475 23.05 13.67 -15.66
CA GLU A 475 22.60 15.05 -15.87
C GLU A 475 21.83 15.63 -14.67
N LEU A 476 21.14 14.78 -13.89
CA LEU A 476 20.50 15.22 -12.65
C LEU A 476 21.51 15.57 -11.56
N PHE A 477 22.60 14.81 -11.46
CA PHE A 477 23.65 15.00 -10.45
C PHE A 477 24.65 16.11 -10.81
N ALA A 478 24.95 16.32 -12.10
CA ALA A 478 25.96 17.27 -12.57
C ALA A 478 25.87 18.70 -11.96
N PRO A 479 24.68 19.32 -11.78
CA PRO A 479 24.57 20.64 -11.16
C PRO A 479 24.43 20.61 -9.63
N THR A 480 24.57 19.45 -9.00
CA THR A 480 24.53 19.29 -7.53
C THR A 480 25.95 19.29 -6.96
N PRO A 481 26.13 19.39 -5.63
CA PRO A 481 27.46 19.35 -5.03
C PRO A 481 28.30 18.09 -5.32
N PHE A 482 27.69 16.98 -5.76
CA PHE A 482 28.42 15.78 -6.19
C PHE A 482 29.06 15.93 -7.59
N GLY A 483 28.55 16.82 -8.44
CA GLY A 483 29.02 17.01 -9.82
C GLY A 483 28.98 15.71 -10.63
N ASP A 484 30.05 15.46 -11.38
CA ASP A 484 30.18 14.30 -12.27
C ASP A 484 30.72 13.04 -11.56
N LYS A 485 30.91 13.07 -10.23
CA LYS A 485 31.47 11.96 -9.44
C LYS A 485 30.40 10.96 -9.06
N VAL A 486 29.76 10.39 -10.07
CA VAL A 486 28.63 9.47 -9.91
C VAL A 486 28.87 8.23 -10.74
N THR A 487 28.72 7.07 -10.12
CA THR A 487 28.74 5.77 -10.80
C THR A 487 27.33 5.22 -10.87
N ILE A 488 26.95 4.64 -12.00
CA ILE A 488 25.67 3.94 -12.14
C ILE A 488 25.91 2.44 -11.97
N ILE A 489 25.16 1.82 -11.07
CA ILE A 489 25.08 0.36 -10.92
C ILE A 489 23.64 -0.09 -11.20
N THR A 490 23.44 -1.37 -11.46
CA THR A 490 22.12 -1.91 -11.79
C THR A 490 21.93 -3.31 -11.23
N GLU A 491 20.69 -3.66 -10.94
CA GLU A 491 20.32 -5.00 -10.51
C GLU A 491 20.31 -6.00 -11.71
N PRO A 492 20.30 -7.33 -11.49
CA PRO A 492 20.49 -8.32 -12.55
C PRO A 492 19.51 -8.24 -13.75
N ALA A 493 18.28 -7.79 -13.55
CA ALA A 493 17.29 -7.61 -14.62
C ALA A 493 17.50 -6.32 -15.43
N GLN A 494 18.45 -5.47 -15.03
CA GLN A 494 18.84 -4.22 -15.69
C GLN A 494 17.71 -3.19 -15.84
N VAL A 495 16.70 -3.23 -14.97
CA VAL A 495 15.56 -2.31 -15.03
C VAL A 495 15.66 -1.21 -13.96
N ASN A 496 16.19 -1.50 -12.78
CA ASN A 496 16.39 -0.48 -11.74
C ASN A 496 17.85 -0.07 -11.64
N LEU A 497 18.16 1.13 -12.14
CA LEU A 497 19.47 1.77 -12.02
C LEU A 497 19.63 2.39 -10.63
N PHE A 498 20.86 2.48 -10.13
CA PHE A 498 21.22 3.20 -8.92
C PHE A 498 22.38 4.15 -9.19
N ALA A 499 22.16 5.44 -8.94
CA ALA A 499 23.22 6.44 -8.93
C ALA A 499 23.92 6.41 -7.57
N VAL A 500 25.23 6.14 -7.59
CA VAL A 500 26.10 6.05 -6.41
C VAL A 500 27.09 7.21 -6.44
N ALA A 501 27.03 8.07 -5.42
CA ALA A 501 27.86 9.27 -5.31
C ALA A 501 28.51 9.36 -3.93
N THR A 502 29.80 9.74 -3.88
CA THR A 502 30.54 9.89 -2.61
C THR A 502 30.84 11.36 -2.37
N LYS A 503 30.58 11.82 -1.14
CA LYS A 503 30.89 13.19 -0.71
C LYS A 503 32.39 13.31 -0.42
N GLU A 504 32.99 14.41 -0.86
CA GLU A 504 34.41 14.70 -0.60
C GLU A 504 34.68 15.27 0.79
#